data_AF-A0A2X3F682-F1
#
_entry.id   AF-A0A2X3F682-F1
#
_cell.length_a   1.000
_cell.length_b   1.000
_cell.length_c   1.000
_cell.angle_alpha   90.00
_cell.angle_beta   90.00
_cell.angle_gamma   90.00
#
_symmetry.space_group_name_H-M   'P 1'
#
loop_
_entity.id
_entity.type
_entity.pdbx_description
1 polymer ?
#
loop_
_entity_poly.entity_id
_entity_poly.type
_entity_poly.pdbx_seq_one_letter_code
_entity_poly.pdbx_strand_id
1 'polypeptide(L)' 'MTLFSILLAGVIHAFGQEIIDFVAGDATAQVKDLALTYLELTALSYPAAAIALIGSGALRGAGTTKIPLLINGG' A
#
# COMPACT_ATOMS: atom_id res chain seq x y z
N MET A 1 -11.80 3.24 4.79
CA MET A 1 -10.63 2.43 4.38
C MET A 1 -10.11 2.84 3.01
N THR A 2 -10.91 2.85 1.94
CA THR A 2 -10.43 3.31 0.61
C THR A 2 -10.15 4.81 0.52
N LEU A 3 -11.01 5.66 1.11
CA LEU A 3 -10.72 7.11 1.20
C LEU A 3 -9.46 7.39 2.02
N PHE A 4 -9.23 6.58 3.06
CA PHE A 4 -8.03 6.66 3.87
C PHE A 4 -6.78 6.27 3.07
N SER A 5 -6.84 5.24 2.23
CA SER A 5 -5.70 4.87 1.39
C SER A 5 -5.41 5.87 0.27
N ILE A 6 -6.42 6.57 -0.26
CA ILE A 6 -6.21 7.71 -1.17
C ILE A 6 -5.51 8.86 -0.44
N LEU A 7 -5.98 9.20 0.76
CA LEU A 7 -5.34 10.25 1.58
C LEU A 7 -3.91 9.87 1.93
N LEU A 8 -3.67 8.61 2.31
CA LEU A 8 -2.34 8.09 2.59
C LEU A 8 -1.41 8.18 1.36
N ALA A 9 -1.91 7.84 0.16
CA ALA A 9 -1.13 8.00 -1.06
C ALA A 9 -0.78 9.47 -1.33
N GLY A 10 -1.69 10.40 -1.06
CA GLY A 10 -1.41 11.84 -1.12
C GLY A 10 -0.35 12.30 -0.12
N VAL A 11 -0.40 11.78 1.11
CA VAL A 11 0.62 12.05 2.14
C VAL A 11 1.98 11.50 1.72
N ILE A 12 2.02 10.27 1.19
CA ILE A 12 3.26 9.66 0.69
C ILE A 12 3.86 10.46 -0.46
N HIS A 13 3.05 10.98 -1.38
CA HIS A 13 3.57 11.79 -2.47
C HIS A 13 4.07 13.16 -1.98
N ALA A 14 3.43 13.75 -0.96
CA ALA A 14 3.83 15.04 -0.42
C ALA A 14 5.05 14.98 0.55
N PHE A 15 5.21 13.87 1.27
CA PHE A 15 6.20 13.71 2.34
C PHE A 15 7.09 12.46 2.18
N GLY A 16 7.11 11.87 0.98
CA GLY A 16 7.80 10.61 0.72
C GLY A 16 9.29 10.68 1.03
N GLN A 17 9.92 11.81 0.69
CA GLN A 17 11.34 12.01 0.93
C GLN A 17 11.66 12.05 2.43
N GLU A 18 10.88 12.79 3.22
CA GLU A 18 11.04 12.85 4.68
C GLU A 18 10.79 11.50 5.34
N ILE A 19 9.81 10.73 4.83
CA ILE A 19 9.54 9.36 5.29
C ILE A 19 10.78 8.49 5.05
N ILE A 20 11.37 8.53 3.85
CA ILE A 20 12.55 7.74 3.52
C ILE A 20 13.77 8.20 4.32
N ASP A 21 13.99 9.51 4.46
CA ASP A 21 15.12 10.03 5.24
C ASP A 21 15.03 9.65 6.72
N PHE A 22 13.82 9.64 7.28
CA PHE A 22 13.58 9.20 8.64
C PHE A 22 13.77 7.69 8.82
N VAL A 23 13.26 6.87 7.88
CA VAL A 23 13.30 5.40 8.00
C VAL A 23 14.67 4.82 7.63
N ALA A 24 15.32 5.38 6.60
CA ALA A 24 16.55 4.83 6.02
C ALA A 24 17.83 5.41 6.62
N GLY A 25 17.75 6.46 7.46
CA GLY A 25 18.88 6.97 8.25
C GLY A 25 20.15 7.22 7.43
N ASP A 26 21.25 6.54 7.80
CA ASP A 26 22.57 6.64 7.14
C ASP A 26 22.72 5.81 5.86
N ALA A 27 21.62 5.29 5.29
CA ALA A 27 21.66 4.60 4.00
C ALA A 27 22.23 5.51 2.90
N THR A 28 22.88 4.89 1.91
CA THR A 28 23.44 5.63 0.77
C THR A 28 22.35 6.36 0.01
N ALA A 29 22.71 7.48 -0.64
CA ALA A 29 21.77 8.27 -1.42
C ALA A 29 21.07 7.43 -2.51
N GLN A 30 21.77 6.48 -3.14
CA GLN A 30 21.17 5.61 -4.15
C GLN A 30 20.07 4.71 -3.58
N VAL A 31 20.26 4.17 -2.36
CA VAL A 31 19.26 3.31 -1.71
C VAL A 31 18.00 4.10 -1.37
N LYS A 32 18.17 5.34 -0.88
CA LYS A 32 17.05 6.22 -0.56
C LYS A 32 16.23 6.61 -1.79
N ASP A 33 16.90 6.92 -2.90
CA ASP A 33 16.24 7.29 -4.16
C ASP A 33 15.42 6.12 -4.75
N LEU A 34 15.99 4.91 -4.72
CA LEU A 34 15.28 3.68 -5.09
C LEU A 34 14.10 3.40 -4.16
N ALA A 35 14.26 3.60 -2.86
CA ALA A 35 13.20 3.40 -1.88
C ALA A 35 12.06 4.40 -2.05
N LEU A 36 12.36 5.67 -2.34
CA LEU A 36 11.37 6.70 -2.65
C LEU A 36 10.59 6.34 -3.91
N THR A 37 11.29 5.98 -4.99
CA THR A 37 10.66 5.56 -6.25
C THR A 37 9.71 4.39 -6.03
N TYR A 38 10.14 3.38 -5.27
CA TYR A 38 9.32 2.23 -4.93
C TYR A 38 8.10 2.62 -4.08
N LEU A 39 8.30 3.48 -3.08
CA LEU A 39 7.23 3.93 -2.19
C LEU A 39 6.15 4.71 -2.96
N GLU A 40 6.54 5.65 -3.82
CA GLU A 40 5.60 6.42 -4.63
C GLU A 40 4.83 5.52 -5.62
N LEU A 41 5.55 4.63 -6.31
CA LEU A 41 4.92 3.73 -7.28
C LEU A 41 3.93 2.78 -6.62
N THR A 42 4.28 2.22 -5.46
CA THR A 42 3.41 1.29 -4.74
C THR A 42 2.22 1.98 -4.08
N ALA A 43 2.37 3.23 -3.62
CA ALA A 43 1.28 4.00 -3.01
C ALA A 43 0.08 4.17 -3.94
N LEU A 44 0.31 4.25 -5.26
CA LEU A 44 -0.76 4.30 -6.27
C LEU A 44 -1.66 3.05 -6.25
N SER A 45 -1.15 1.91 -5.80
CA SER A 45 -1.91 0.66 -5.71
C SER A 45 -2.74 0.53 -4.42
N TYR A 46 -2.49 1.36 -3.40
CA TYR A 46 -3.13 1.24 -2.09
C TYR A 46 -4.66 1.38 -2.11
N PRO A 47 -5.28 2.25 -2.95
CA PRO A 47 -6.73 2.28 -3.10
C PRO A 47 -7.31 0.97 -3.64
N ALA A 48 -6.67 0.39 -4.66
CA ALA A 48 -7.10 -0.88 -5.25
C ALA A 48 -6.95 -2.04 -4.24
N ALA A 49 -5.81 -2.09 -3.53
CA ALA A 49 -5.56 -3.07 -2.49
C ALA A 49 -6.59 -2.96 -1.34
N ALA A 50 -6.94 -1.74 -0.93
CA ALA A 50 -7.95 -1.54 0.11
C ALA A 50 -9.32 -2.10 -0.31
N ILE A 51 -9.75 -1.90 -1.56
CA ILE A 51 -11.00 -2.47 -2.09
C ILE A 51 -10.96 -3.99 -2.08
N ALA A 52 -9.87 -4.59 -2.58
CA ALA A 52 -9.69 -6.04 -2.63
C ALA A 52 -9.75 -6.68 -1.22
N LEU A 53 -9.12 -6.04 -0.24
CA LEU A 53 -9.11 -6.52 1.15
C LEU A 53 -10.48 -6.40 1.82
N ILE A 54 -11.20 -5.29 1.61
CA ILE A 54 -12.57 -5.11 2.13
C ILE A 54 -13.52 -6.14 1.54
N GLY A 55 -13.50 -6.31 0.21
CA GLY A 55 -14.31 -7.32 -0.48
C GLY A 55 -13.99 -8.74 0.00
N SER A 56 -12.70 -9.06 0.15
CA SER A 56 -12.26 -10.34 0.70
C SER A 56 -12.75 -10.58 2.12
N GLY A 57 -12.77 -9.55 2.98
CA GLY A 57 -13.31 -9.62 4.33
C GLY A 57 -14.82 -9.84 4.35
N ALA A 58 -15.56 -9.11 3.53
CA ALA A 58 -17.02 -9.24 3.41
C ALA A 58 -17.44 -10.65 2.96
N LEU A 59 -16.75 -11.20 1.96
CA LEU A 59 -17.00 -12.55 1.45
C LEU A 59 -16.69 -13.63 2.50
N ARG A 60 -15.59 -13.49 3.26
CA ARG A 60 -15.31 -14.39 4.39
C ARG A 60 -16.41 -14.33 5.45
N GLY A 61 -16.90 -13.13 5.78
CA GLY A 61 -18.00 -12.94 6.73
C GLY A 61 -19.33 -13.52 6.26
N ALA A 62 -19.57 -13.55 4.95
CA ALA A 62 -20.74 -14.17 4.33
C ALA A 62 -20.64 -15.71 4.20
N GLY A 63 -19.52 -16.32 4.61
CA GLY A 63 -19.29 -17.77 4.50
C GLY A 63 -18.73 -18.22 3.14
N THR A 64 -18.50 -17.31 2.19
CA THR A 64 -17.98 -17.62 0.84
C THR A 64 -16.44 -17.53 0.78
N THR A 65 -15.77 -18.28 1.65
CA THR A 65 -14.32 -18.18 1.89
C THR A 65 -13.44 -18.63 0.71
N LYS A 66 -13.95 -19.46 -0.20
CA LYS A 66 -13.19 -19.94 -1.37
C LYS A 66 -12.84 -18.82 -2.36
N ILE A 67 -13.71 -17.82 -2.52
CA ILE A 67 -13.48 -16.72 -3.47
C ILE A 67 -12.28 -15.85 -3.02
N PRO A 68 -12.22 -15.37 -1.75
CA PRO A 68 -11.04 -14.67 -1.24
C PRO A 68 -9.75 -15.47 -1.32
N LEU A 69 -9.79 -16.80 -1.18
CA LEU A 69 -8.60 -17.66 -1.31
C LEU A 69 -8.05 -17.61 -2.74
N LEU A 70 -8.90 -17.74 -3.76
CA LEU A 70 -8.48 -17.66 -5.16
C LEU A 70 -7.95 -16.27 -5.54
N ILE A 71 -8.48 -15.21 -4.93
CA ILE A 71 -8.08 -13.82 -5.23
C ILE A 71 -6.74 -13.47 -4.55
N ASN A 72 -6.51 -13.89 -3.31
CA ASN A 72 -5.33 -13.48 -2.52
C ASN A 72 -4.23 -14.56 -2.42
N GLY A 73 -4.57 -15.83 -2.61
CA GLY A 73 -3.67 -16.98 -2.46
C GLY A 73 -3.49 -17.79 -3.75
N GLY A 74 -4.05 -17.32 -4.87
CA GLY A 74 -3.75 -17.81 -6.21
C GLY A 74 -2.43 -17.28 -6.74
#